data_AF-A0A941YIW9-F1
#
_entry.id   AF-A0A941YIW9-F1
#
_cell.length_a   1.000
_cell.length_b   1.000
_cell.length_c   1.000
_cell.angle_alpha   90.00
_cell.angle_beta   90.00
_cell.angle_gamma   90.00
#
_symmetry.space_group_name_H-M   'P 1'
#
loop_
_entity.id
_entity.type
_entity.pdbx_description
1 polymer ?
#
loop_
_entity_poly.entity_id
_entity_poly.type
_entity_poly.pdbx_seq_one_letter_code
_entity_poly.pdbx_strand_id
1 'polypeptide(L)' 'MDRLNEEGVPRHQLGWVLTQPRFVHAARRIDACLLCRHPKVNEAGLCDGCYSSLESPELDLAERWLAGAMP' A
#
# COMPACT_ATOMS: atom_id res chain seq x y z
N MET A 1 9.75 8.73 11.27
CA MET A 1 8.70 7.99 12.01
C MET A 1 8.41 6.73 11.21
N ASP A 2 9.13 5.65 11.49
CA ASP A 2 9.23 4.47 10.58
C ASP A 2 8.01 3.54 10.58
N ARG A 3 7.05 3.73 11.49
CA ARG A 3 5.85 2.92 11.63
C ARG A 3 4.68 3.78 12.12
N LEU A 4 3.60 3.83 11.35
CA LEU A 4 2.31 4.38 11.80
C LEU A 4 1.50 3.34 12.60
N ASN A 5 1.81 2.04 12.45
CA ASN A 5 1.25 0.94 13.22
C ASN A 5 2.22 -0.26 13.19
N GLU A 6 2.44 -0.96 14.32
CA GLU A 6 3.40 -2.07 14.39
C GLU A 6 2.93 -3.34 13.65
N GLU A 7 1.64 -3.42 13.32
CA GLU A 7 1.03 -4.51 12.54
C GLU A 7 1.04 -4.25 11.02
N GLY A 8 1.39 -3.04 10.58
CA GLY A 8 1.56 -2.70 9.17
C GLY A 8 2.96 -3.02 8.66
N VAL A 9 3.14 -3.10 7.33
CA VAL A 9 4.47 -3.21 6.74
C VAL A 9 5.27 -1.94 7.02
N PRO A 10 6.56 -2.06 7.37
CA PRO A 10 7.43 -0.91 7.55
C PRO A 10 7.47 -0.05 6.28
N ARG A 11 7.49 1.28 6.42
CA ARG A 11 7.42 2.18 5.26
C ARG A 11 8.53 1.92 4.25
N HIS A 12 9.76 1.67 4.71
CA HIS A 12 10.90 1.34 3.84
C HIS A 12 10.72 0.04 3.03
N GLN A 13 9.78 -0.83 3.39
CA GLN A 13 9.48 -2.07 2.64
C GLN A 13 8.32 -1.89 1.66
N LEU A 14 7.60 -0.77 1.71
CA LEU A 14 6.38 -0.57 0.94
C LEU A 14 6.63 -0.68 -0.57
N GLY A 15 7.69 -0.06 -1.08
CA GLY A 15 8.06 -0.19 -2.50
C GLY A 15 8.21 -1.65 -2.93
N TRP A 16 8.89 -2.49 -2.13
CA TRP A 16 8.99 -3.93 -2.42
C TRP A 16 7.63 -4.63 -2.31
N VAL A 17 6.84 -4.33 -1.29
CA VAL A 17 5.50 -4.91 -1.09
C VAL A 17 4.55 -4.59 -2.25
N LEU A 18 4.61 -3.37 -2.80
CA LEU A 18 3.80 -2.97 -3.94
C LEU A 18 4.17 -3.74 -5.23
N THR A 19 5.38 -4.29 -5.35
CA THR A 19 5.74 -5.18 -6.47
C THR A 19 5.26 -6.62 -6.31
N GLN A 20 4.60 -6.93 -5.18
CA GLN A 20 4.23 -8.29 -4.81
C GLN A 20 2.69 -8.41 -4.76
N PRO A 21 2.04 -8.89 -5.84
CA PRO A 21 0.58 -8.97 -5.95
C PRO A 21 -0.11 -9.63 -4.76
N ARG A 22 0.53 -10.66 -4.19
CA ARG A 22 -0.01 -11.39 -3.02
C ARG A 22 -0.34 -10.49 -1.83
N PHE A 23 0.49 -9.48 -1.55
CA PHE A 23 0.29 -8.62 -0.38
C PHE A 23 -0.79 -7.57 -0.65
N VAL A 24 -0.77 -6.97 -1.84
CA VAL A 24 -1.79 -5.99 -2.28
C VAL A 24 -3.17 -6.65 -2.31
N HIS A 25 -3.28 -7.85 -2.89
CA HIS A 25 -4.53 -8.61 -2.90
C HIS A 25 -4.97 -9.02 -1.49
N ALA A 26 -4.06 -9.42 -0.62
CA ALA A 26 -4.40 -9.76 0.76
C ALA A 26 -4.95 -8.55 1.52
N ALA A 27 -4.30 -7.39 1.40
CA ALA A 27 -4.72 -6.12 2.01
C ALA A 27 -6.10 -5.68 1.53
N ARG A 28 -6.36 -5.77 0.22
CA ARG A 28 -7.67 -5.48 -0.38
C ARG A 28 -8.75 -6.46 0.07
N ARG A 29 -8.43 -7.75 0.11
CA ARG A 29 -9.39 -8.79 0.50
C ARG A 29 -9.89 -8.62 1.93
N ILE A 30 -9.02 -8.15 2.83
CA ILE A 30 -9.37 -7.91 4.24
C ILE A 30 -9.70 -6.44 4.53
N ASP A 31 -9.78 -5.60 3.48
CA ASP A 31 -9.98 -4.15 3.53
C ASP A 31 -9.16 -3.46 4.64
N ALA A 32 -7.83 -3.65 4.62
CA ALA A 32 -6.95 -3.05 5.62
C ALA A 32 -5.62 -2.59 5.02
N CYS A 33 -5.28 -1.32 5.31
CA CYS A 33 -4.10 -0.65 4.75
C CYS A 33 -2.81 -1.41 5.05
N LEU A 34 -1.95 -1.55 4.03
CA LEU A 34 -0.64 -2.18 4.17
C LEU A 34 0.21 -1.50 5.25
N LEU A 35 0.18 -0.16 5.35
CA LEU A 35 1.06 0.58 6.26
C LEU A 35 0.51 0.77 7.68
N CYS A 36 -0.79 1.02 7.81
CA CYS A 36 -1.37 1.44 9.09
C CYS A 36 -2.56 0.59 9.55
N ARG A 37 -2.97 -0.41 8.75
CA ARG A 37 -4.14 -1.27 8.97
C ARG A 37 -5.49 -0.54 9.01
N HIS A 38 -5.51 0.76 8.72
CA HIS A 38 -6.77 1.51 8.60
C HIS A 38 -7.64 0.92 7.47
N PRO A 39 -8.96 0.78 7.69
CA PRO A 39 -9.85 0.21 6.68
C PRO A 39 -10.09 1.18 5.51
N LYS A 40 -10.86 0.73 4.51
CA LYS A 40 -11.18 1.47 3.27
C LYS A 40 -9.94 1.72 2.42
N VAL A 41 -9.38 0.65 1.86
CA VAL A 41 -8.19 0.73 1.00
C VAL A 41 -8.54 0.83 -0.48
N ASN A 42 -7.64 1.49 -1.22
CA ASN A 42 -7.67 1.54 -2.68
C ASN A 42 -7.11 0.26 -3.34
N GLU A 43 -7.00 0.27 -4.66
CA GLU A 43 -6.52 -0.83 -5.50
C GLU A 43 -5.06 -1.21 -5.26
N ALA A 44 -4.28 -0.33 -4.63
CA ALA A 44 -2.92 -0.57 -4.18
C ALA A 44 -2.86 -1.09 -2.72
N GLY A 45 -4.00 -1.28 -2.05
CA GLY A 45 -4.06 -1.75 -0.67
C GLY A 45 -3.67 -0.69 0.37
N LEU A 46 -3.83 0.59 0.04
CA LEU A 46 -3.53 1.74 0.91
C LEU A 46 -4.80 2.55 1.20
N CYS A 47 -4.95 3.06 2.43
CA CYS A 47 -5.99 4.04 2.73
C CYS A 47 -5.59 5.42 2.18
N ASP A 48 -6.57 6.33 2.04
CA ASP A 48 -6.36 7.67 1.47
C ASP A 48 -5.20 8.42 2.13
N GLY A 49 -5.12 8.43 3.47
CA GLY A 49 -4.04 9.13 4.17
C GLY A 49 -2.64 8.56 3.89
N CYS A 50 -2.50 7.24 3.84
CA CYS A 50 -1.24 6.59 3.49
C CYS A 50 -0.89 6.79 2.02
N TYR A 51 -1.89 6.77 1.14
CA TYR A 51 -1.70 7.03 -0.28
C TYR A 51 -1.24 8.46 -0.56
N SER A 52 -1.85 9.46 0.07
CA SER A 52 -1.45 10.87 -0.07
C SER A 52 -0.04 11.17 0.46
N SER A 53 0.52 10.27 1.27
CA SER A 53 1.89 10.38 1.78
C SER A 53 2.93 9.68 0.89
N LEU A 54 2.54 9.13 -0.26
CA LEU A 54 3.47 8.48 -1.17
C LEU A 54 4.36 9.49 -1.90
N GLU A 55 5.62 9.12 -2.07
CA GLU A 55 6.59 9.81 -2.91
C GLU A 55 7.14 8.81 -3.92
N SER A 56 7.74 9.27 -5.02
CA SER A 56 8.41 8.37 -5.96
C SER A 56 9.58 7.67 -5.27
N PRO A 57 9.79 6.35 -5.48
CA PRO A 57 9.17 5.52 -6.53
C PRO A 57 7.87 4.80 -6.11
N GLU A 58 7.40 4.95 -4.88
CA GLU A 58 6.25 4.20 -4.35
C GLU A 58 4.94 4.67 -4.99
N LEU A 59 4.82 5.97 -5.24
CA LEU A 59 3.67 6.56 -5.92
C LEU A 59 3.46 5.93 -7.31
N ASP A 60 4.52 5.85 -8.11
CA ASP A 60 4.49 5.26 -9.46
C ASP A 60 3.99 3.81 -9.45
N LEU A 61 4.42 3.02 -8.45
CA LEU A 61 3.96 1.64 -8.27
C LEU A 61 2.49 1.56 -7.85
N ALA A 62 2.04 2.46 -6.96
CA ALA A 62 0.65 2.52 -6.54
C ALA A 62 -0.28 2.99 -7.67
N GLU A 63 0.15 3.94 -8.49
CA GLU A 63 -0.59 4.40 -9.67
C GLU A 63 -0.81 3.28 -10.70
N ARG A 64 0.19 2.41 -10.90
CA ARG A 64 0.05 1.22 -11.74
C ARG A 64 -1.08 0.31 -11.25
N TRP A 65 -1.12 0.02 -9.94
CA TRP A 65 -2.21 -0.74 -9.33
C TRP A 65 -3.58 -0.09 -9.53
N LEU A 66 -3.68 1.23 -9.37
CA LEU A 66 -4.90 2.01 -9.60
C LEU A 66 -5.36 1.98 -11.06
N ALA A 67 -4.42 1.99 -12.00
CA ALA A 67 -4.69 1.85 -13.42
C ALA A 67 -5.07 0.40 -13.83
N GLY A 68 -5.03 -0.56 -12.90
CA GLY A 68 -5.23 -1.98 -13.20
C GLY A 68 -4.05 -2.62 -13.96
N ALA A 69 -2.95 -1.88 -14.14
CA ALA A 69 -1.71 -2.40 -14.67
C ALA A 69 -0.90 -2.97 -13.50
N MET A 70 -0.83 -4.30 -13.34
CA MET A 70 0.07 -4.87 -12.33
C MET A 70 1.51 -4.39 -12.59
N PRO A 71 2.24 -3.94 -11.55
CA PRO A 71 3.56 -3.36 -11.72
C PRO A 71 4.65 -4.33 -12.17
#